data_AF-A0AAE9IE46-F1
#
_entry.id   AF-A0AAE9IE46-F1
#
_cell.length_a   1.000
_cell.length_b   1.000
_cell.length_c   1.000
_cell.angle_alpha   90.00
_cell.angle_beta   90.00
_cell.angle_gamma   90.00
#
_symmetry.space_group_name_H-M   'P 1'
#
loop_
_entity.id
_entity.type
_entity.pdbx_description
1 polymer ?
#
loop_
_entity_poly.entity_id
_entity_poly.type
_entity_poly.pdbx_seq_one_letter_code
_entity_poly.pdbx_strand_id
1 'polypeptide(L)'
;MSERTYKLQKGDQVVMHTCMEHDHPDNFGKIWTCRTDEFQHKGHDYGSIFLEGFSGSFSTEFLQKVDVSALVDSLQQQVAQLQEMDELHTSGAKQLAQDLHILRVERDKFRKALSDVHNAARWGDLDRIEGIIDTALGE
;
A
#
# COMPACT_ATOMS: atom_id res chain seq x y z
N MET A 1 30.33 -21.81 -5.75
CA MET A 1 30.26 -21.37 -4.35
C MET A 1 30.42 -19.86 -4.38
N SER A 2 29.40 -19.09 -3.99
CA SER A 2 29.54 -17.62 -3.96
C SER A 2 30.43 -17.25 -2.79
N GLU A 3 31.64 -16.76 -3.10
CA GLU A 3 32.55 -16.21 -2.10
C GLU A 3 31.89 -14.99 -1.45
N ARG A 4 31.65 -15.07 -0.14
CA ARG A 4 31.24 -13.88 0.61
C ARG A 4 32.43 -12.96 0.76
N THR A 5 32.23 -11.72 0.35
CA THR A 5 33.24 -10.65 0.41
C THR A 5 33.31 -9.95 1.77
N TYR A 6 32.47 -10.32 2.73
CA TYR A 6 32.43 -9.72 4.07
C TYR A 6 32.24 -10.77 5.17
N LYS A 7 32.85 -10.50 6.33
CA LYS A 7 32.70 -11.30 7.56
C LYS A 7 31.53 -10.81 8.38
N LEU A 8 30.74 -11.74 8.91
CA LEU A 8 29.63 -11.39 9.80
C LEU A 8 30.14 -10.82 11.13
N GLN A 9 29.51 -9.74 11.59
CA GLN A 9 29.86 -9.10 12.86
C GLN A 9 28.73 -9.29 13.88
N LYS A 10 29.06 -9.12 15.15
CA LYS A 10 28.08 -9.05 16.23
C LYS A 10 27.04 -7.95 15.93
N GLY A 11 25.77 -8.28 16.13
CA GLY A 11 24.64 -7.40 15.87
C GLY A 11 24.10 -7.47 14.45
N ASP A 12 24.80 -8.09 13.51
CA ASP A 12 24.26 -8.34 12.17
C ASP A 12 23.00 -9.21 12.26
N GLN A 13 22.01 -8.89 11.44
CA GLN A 13 20.81 -9.70 11.27
C GLN A 13 21.00 -10.64 10.08
N VAL A 14 20.65 -11.90 10.27
CA VAL A 14 20.84 -12.94 9.26
C VAL A 14 19.63 -13.87 9.19
N VAL A 15 19.46 -14.52 8.05
CA VAL A 15 18.56 -15.66 7.88
C VAL A 15 19.37 -16.89 7.52
N MET A 16 18.92 -18.06 7.98
CA MET A 16 19.48 -19.33 7.51
C MET A 16 19.03 -19.57 6.07
N HIS A 17 19.88 -20.18 5.25
CA HIS A 17 19.53 -20.64 3.91
C HIS A 17 20.26 -21.96 3.59
N THR A 18 19.67 -22.79 2.75
CA THR A 18 20.35 -23.95 2.15
C THR A 18 20.98 -24.91 3.18
N CYS A 19 20.31 -25.15 4.32
CA CYS A 19 20.73 -26.09 5.38
C CYS A 19 19.52 -26.84 5.94
N MET A 20 19.75 -27.98 6.59
CA MET A 20 18.66 -28.78 7.18
C MET A 20 17.94 -28.01 8.30
N GLU A 21 18.67 -27.20 9.06
CA GLU A 21 18.12 -26.33 10.08
C GLU A 21 17.17 -25.28 9.50
N HIS A 22 17.39 -24.80 8.27
CA HIS A 22 16.50 -23.86 7.60
C HIS A 22 15.13 -24.47 7.27
N ASP A 23 15.10 -25.75 6.88
CA ASP A 23 13.85 -26.44 6.52
C ASP A 23 13.00 -26.81 7.75
N HIS A 24 13.56 -26.65 8.95
CA HIS A 24 12.83 -26.82 10.20
C HIS A 24 11.80 -25.68 10.39
N PRO A 25 10.53 -25.98 10.70
CA PRO A 25 9.48 -24.96 10.83
C PRO A 25 9.79 -23.81 11.80
N ASP A 26 10.51 -24.11 12.89
CA ASP A 26 10.87 -23.11 13.91
C ASP A 26 11.97 -22.12 13.47
N ASN A 27 12.67 -22.43 12.38
CA ASN A 27 13.82 -21.66 11.89
C ASN A 27 13.57 -21.05 10.51
N PHE A 28 12.65 -21.63 9.73
CA PHE A 28 12.33 -21.17 8.39
C PHE A 28 11.91 -19.70 8.38
N GLY A 29 12.61 -18.86 7.61
CA GLY A 29 12.34 -17.42 7.50
C GLY A 29 12.61 -16.61 8.78
N LYS A 30 13.14 -17.23 9.84
CA LYS A 30 13.45 -16.54 11.09
C LYS A 30 14.69 -15.68 10.92
N ILE A 31 14.58 -14.43 11.39
CA ILE A 31 15.71 -13.51 11.48
C ILE A 31 16.43 -13.76 12.80
N TRP A 32 17.73 -14.03 12.71
CA TRP A 32 18.61 -14.24 13.84
C TRP A 32 19.55 -13.07 14.01
N THR A 33 19.86 -12.73 15.26
CA THR A 33 20.88 -11.74 15.59
C THR A 33 22.20 -12.45 15.87
N CYS A 34 23.27 -12.00 15.22
CA CYS A 34 24.63 -12.45 15.49
C CYS A 34 25.05 -12.02 16.90
N ARG A 35 25.32 -12.99 17.79
CA ARG A 35 25.75 -12.76 19.17
C ARG A 35 27.24 -12.45 19.28
N THR A 36 28.04 -12.93 18.33
CA THR A 36 29.50 -12.75 18.25
C THR A 36 29.89 -12.33 16.85
N ASP A 37 31.14 -11.88 16.69
CA ASP A 37 31.76 -11.81 15.37
C ASP A 37 32.03 -13.23 14.84
N GLU A 38 32.20 -13.36 13.54
CA GLU A 38 32.60 -14.60 12.88
C GLU A 38 34.01 -15.04 13.33
N PHE A 39 34.13 -16.30 13.74
CA PHE A 39 35.36 -16.92 14.21
C PHE A 39 35.58 -18.27 13.52
N GLN A 40 36.79 -18.82 13.63
CA GLN A 40 37.13 -20.11 13.03
C GLN A 40 37.56 -21.08 14.13
N HIS A 41 37.01 -22.30 14.09
CA HIS A 41 37.42 -23.36 15.02
C HIS A 41 38.77 -23.95 14.58
N LYS A 42 39.61 -24.33 15.56
CA LYS A 42 40.89 -24.99 15.28
C LYS A 42 40.61 -26.34 14.61
N GLY A 43 41.12 -26.55 13.40
CA GLY A 43 40.95 -27.79 12.63
C GLY A 43 39.80 -27.79 11.63
N HIS A 44 39.07 -26.68 11.50
CA HIS A 44 38.01 -26.51 10.51
C HIS A 44 38.33 -25.34 9.57
N ASP A 45 37.97 -25.47 8.29
CA ASP A 45 38.19 -24.46 7.25
C ASP A 45 37.01 -23.50 7.05
N TYR A 46 35.88 -23.75 7.71
CA TYR A 46 34.69 -22.91 7.65
C TYR A 46 34.58 -21.91 8.82
N GLY A 47 33.94 -20.77 8.54
CA GLY A 47 33.60 -19.77 9.55
C GLY A 47 32.43 -20.22 10.42
N SER A 48 32.42 -19.81 11.68
CA SER A 48 31.39 -20.11 12.65
C SER A 48 30.98 -18.86 13.43
N ILE A 49 29.72 -18.79 13.82
CA ILE A 49 29.17 -17.67 14.59
C ILE A 49 28.15 -18.16 15.61
N PHE A 50 27.98 -17.44 16.71
CA PHE A 50 26.87 -17.73 17.63
C PHE A 50 25.68 -16.83 17.31
N LEU A 51 24.49 -17.41 17.28
CA LEU A 51 23.23 -16.68 17.11
C LEU A 51 22.51 -16.57 18.46
N GLU A 52 21.79 -15.47 18.67
CA GLU A 52 20.98 -15.28 19.87
C GLU A 52 19.85 -16.32 19.94
N GLY A 53 19.76 -17.06 21.04
CA GLY A 53 18.73 -18.09 21.25
C GLY A 53 18.94 -19.40 20.49
N PHE A 54 20.01 -19.54 19.69
CA PHE A 54 20.36 -20.80 19.03
C PHE A 54 21.36 -21.60 19.88
N SER A 55 21.13 -22.91 20.02
CA SER A 55 22.02 -23.79 20.78
C SER A 55 23.23 -24.19 19.94
N GLY A 56 24.37 -23.53 20.17
CA GLY A 56 25.65 -23.86 19.53
C GLY A 56 26.12 -22.79 18.53
N SER A 57 27.29 -23.03 17.94
CA SER A 57 27.79 -22.20 16.84
C SER A 57 27.25 -22.73 15.51
N PHE A 58 26.97 -21.82 14.57
CA PHE A 58 26.42 -22.13 13.27
C PHE A 58 27.44 -21.81 12.17
N SER A 59 27.50 -22.63 11.11
CA SER A 59 28.41 -22.37 9.99
C SER A 59 27.97 -21.12 9.26
N THR A 60 28.91 -20.18 9.07
CA THR A 60 28.56 -18.91 8.44
C THR A 60 28.09 -19.12 7.02
N GLU A 61 28.59 -20.11 6.26
CA GLU A 61 28.27 -20.38 4.85
C GLU A 61 26.76 -20.57 4.54
N PHE A 62 25.95 -20.86 5.55
CA PHE A 62 24.50 -21.03 5.46
C PHE A 62 23.70 -19.83 6.01
N LEU A 63 24.36 -18.69 6.24
CA LEU A 63 23.76 -17.45 6.72
C LEU A 63 23.82 -16.34 5.68
N GLN A 64 22.68 -15.71 5.42
CA GLN A 64 22.59 -14.52 4.57
C GLN A 64 22.29 -13.32 5.44
N LYS A 65 23.11 -12.27 5.36
CA LYS A 65 22.84 -11.00 6.04
C LYS A 65 21.61 -10.34 5.42
N VAL A 66 20.74 -9.83 6.28
CA VAL A 66 19.54 -9.08 5.90
C VAL A 66 19.65 -7.67 6.46
N ASP A 67 19.32 -6.69 5.62
CA ASP A 67 19.20 -5.30 6.04
C ASP A 67 17.73 -4.99 6.30
N VAL A 68 17.29 -5.23 7.53
CA VAL A 68 15.89 -5.04 7.92
C VAL A 68 15.52 -3.55 7.85
N SER A 69 16.46 -2.63 8.09
CA SER A 69 16.19 -1.18 8.01
C SER A 69 15.82 -0.80 6.59
N ALA A 70 16.63 -1.19 5.60
CA ALA A 70 16.36 -0.89 4.21
C ALA A 70 15.02 -1.49 3.72
N LEU A 71 14.68 -2.70 4.18
CA LEU A 71 13.38 -3.30 3.88
C LEU A 71 12.21 -2.51 4.52
N VAL A 72 12.34 -2.11 5.79
CA VAL A 72 11.32 -1.33 6.49
C VAL A 72 11.12 0.03 5.84
N ASP A 73 12.21 0.71 5.46
CA ASP A 73 12.15 2.00 4.78
C ASP A 73 11.42 1.89 3.43
N SER A 74 11.73 0.84 2.65
CA SER A 74 11.05 0.57 1.39
C SER A 74 9.56 0.27 1.57
N LEU A 75 9.21 -0.54 2.58
CA LEU A 75 7.82 -0.85 2.90
C LEU A 75 7.05 0.40 3.35
N GLN A 76 7.66 1.24 4.18
CA GLN A 76 7.07 2.51 4.61
C GLN A 76 6.80 3.44 3.44
N GLN A 77 7.72 3.51 2.47
CA GLN A 77 7.52 4.29 1.25
C GLN A 77 6.35 3.76 0.41
N GLN A 78 6.23 2.43 0.26
CA GLN A 78 5.11 1.83 -0.47
C GLN A 78 3.77 2.07 0.24
N VAL A 79 3.73 1.99 1.58
CA VAL A 79 2.53 2.29 2.36
C VAL A 79 2.11 3.75 2.18
N ALA A 80 3.05 4.69 2.20
CA ALA A 80 2.75 6.11 1.98
C ALA A 80 2.16 6.36 0.59
N GLN A 81 2.70 5.73 -0.46
CA GLN A 81 2.18 5.83 -1.82
C GLN A 81 0.75 5.26 -1.94
N LEU A 82 0.47 4.13 -1.27
CA LEU A 82 -0.87 3.55 -1.26
C LEU A 82 -1.88 4.43 -0.52
N GLN A 83 -1.47 5.08 0.57
CA GLN A 83 -2.31 6.02 1.32
C GLN A 83 -2.65 7.25 0.47
N GLU A 84 -1.68 7.84 -0.21
CA GLU A 84 -1.91 8.98 -1.11
C GLU A 84 -2.88 8.62 -2.26
N MET A 85 -2.74 7.42 -2.83
CA MET A 85 -3.66 6.93 -3.86
C MET A 85 -5.09 6.75 -3.32
N ASP A 86 -5.26 6.20 -2.11
CA ASP A 86 -6.59 6.03 -1.50
C ASP A 86 -7.28 7.37 -1.20
N GLU A 87 -6.51 8.37 -0.76
CA GLU A 87 -7.00 9.72 -0.54
C GLU A 87 -7.48 10.38 -1.85
N LEU A 88 -6.71 10.24 -2.94
CA LEU A 88 -7.10 10.73 -4.26
C LEU A 88 -8.39 10.06 -4.75
N HIS A 89 -8.50 8.74 -4.65
CA HIS A 89 -9.69 7.99 -5.04
C HIS A 89 -10.91 8.40 -4.20
N THR A 90 -10.75 8.54 -2.88
CA THR A 90 -11.82 8.94 -1.97
C THR A 90 -12.28 10.37 -2.24
N SER A 91 -11.35 11.29 -2.49
CA SER A 91 -11.65 12.67 -2.87
C SER A 91 -12.41 12.74 -4.20
N GLY A 92 -11.93 12.02 -5.22
CA GLY A 92 -12.59 11.93 -6.52
C GLY A 92 -14.02 11.38 -6.42
N ALA A 93 -14.24 10.33 -5.63
CA ALA A 93 -15.57 9.77 -5.39
C ALA A 93 -16.51 10.78 -4.71
N LYS A 94 -16.01 11.57 -3.75
CA LYS A 94 -16.79 12.64 -3.10
C LYS A 94 -17.17 13.74 -4.09
N GLN A 95 -16.25 14.16 -4.96
CA GLN A 95 -16.54 15.16 -5.98
C GLN A 95 -17.62 14.68 -6.95
N LEU A 96 -17.48 13.46 -7.47
CA LEU A 96 -18.49 12.86 -8.36
C LEU A 96 -19.87 12.76 -7.70
N ALA A 97 -19.93 12.47 -6.39
CA ALA A 97 -21.19 12.43 -5.66
C ALA A 97 -21.84 13.83 -5.55
N GLN A 98 -21.04 14.88 -5.38
CA GLN A 98 -21.51 16.27 -5.36
C GLN A 98 -22.00 16.72 -6.73
N ASP A 99 -21.23 16.47 -7.79
CA ASP A 99 -21.60 16.82 -9.16
C ASP A 99 -22.89 16.10 -9.58
N LEU A 100 -23.01 14.81 -9.25
CA LEU A 100 -24.23 14.04 -9.49
C LEU A 100 -25.43 14.61 -8.73
N HIS A 101 -25.23 15.14 -7.52
CA HIS A 101 -26.30 15.79 -6.76
C HIS A 101 -26.76 17.08 -7.45
N ILE A 102 -25.84 17.92 -7.93
CA ILE A 102 -26.15 19.15 -8.67
C ILE A 102 -26.97 18.82 -9.92
N LEU A 103 -26.50 17.87 -10.74
CA LEU A 103 -27.20 17.45 -11.95
C LEU A 103 -28.61 16.90 -11.66
N ARG A 104 -28.80 16.18 -10.54
CA ARG A 104 -30.12 15.70 -10.11
C ARG A 104 -31.06 16.86 -9.77
N VAL A 105 -30.56 17.87 -9.06
CA VAL A 105 -31.33 19.07 -8.71
C VAL A 105 -31.73 19.84 -9.97
N GLU A 106 -30.81 20.05 -10.91
CA GLU A 106 -31.10 20.73 -12.18
C GLU A 106 -32.11 19.96 -13.02
N ARG A 107 -31.94 18.64 -13.16
CA ARG A 107 -32.91 17.78 -13.83
C ARG A 107 -34.31 17.90 -13.23
N ASP A 108 -34.42 17.90 -11.90
CA ASP A 108 -35.72 17.98 -11.23
C ASP A 108 -36.37 19.37 -11.41
N LYS A 109 -35.56 20.45 -11.45
CA LYS A 109 -36.04 21.80 -11.85
C LYS A 109 -36.57 21.80 -13.29
N PHE A 110 -35.81 21.29 -14.24
CA PHE A 110 -36.25 21.19 -15.64
C PHE A 110 -37.52 20.36 -15.80
N ARG A 111 -37.61 19.23 -15.09
CA ARG A 111 -38.80 18.37 -15.10
C ARG A 111 -40.04 19.11 -14.59
N LYS A 112 -39.88 19.93 -13.55
CA LYS A 112 -40.96 20.76 -13.02
C LYS A 112 -41.38 21.83 -14.04
N ALA A 113 -40.42 22.57 -14.61
CA ALA A 113 -40.69 23.57 -15.63
C ALA A 113 -41.45 23.00 -16.83
N LEU A 114 -41.05 21.81 -17.32
CA LEU A 114 -41.76 21.10 -18.39
C LEU A 114 -43.22 20.78 -18.01
N SER A 115 -43.46 20.35 -16.77
CA SER A 115 -44.82 20.10 -16.28
C SER A 115 -45.65 21.41 -16.24
N ASP A 116 -45.04 22.51 -15.84
CA ASP A 116 -45.70 23.81 -15.76
C ASP A 116 -46.02 24.37 -17.15
N VAL A 117 -45.10 24.23 -18.12
CA VAL A 117 -45.34 24.56 -19.54
C VAL A 117 -46.48 23.73 -20.11
N HIS A 118 -46.47 22.40 -19.87
CA HIS A 118 -47.55 21.52 -20.34
C HIS A 118 -48.93 21.98 -19.81
N ASN A 119 -48.99 22.39 -18.54
CA ASN A 119 -50.21 22.91 -17.93
C ASN A 119 -50.62 24.27 -18.51
N ALA A 120 -49.68 25.19 -18.76
CA ALA A 120 -49.97 26.50 -19.34
C ALA A 120 -50.44 26.40 -20.81
N ALA A 121 -49.81 25.52 -21.59
CA ALA A 121 -50.18 25.26 -22.99
C ALA A 121 -51.62 24.78 -23.14
N ARG A 122 -52.16 24.06 -22.15
CA ARG A 122 -53.57 23.65 -22.11
C ARG A 122 -54.55 24.82 -22.16
N TRP A 123 -54.14 26.00 -21.70
CA TRP A 123 -54.95 27.21 -21.65
C TRP A 123 -54.57 28.26 -22.69
N GLY A 124 -53.57 27.98 -23.54
CA GLY A 124 -53.12 28.90 -24.60
C GLY A 124 -52.38 30.15 -24.10
N ASP A 125 -51.83 30.10 -22.89
CA ASP A 125 -51.17 31.23 -22.21
C ASP A 125 -49.69 31.34 -22.63
N LEU A 126 -49.43 31.98 -23.78
CA LEU A 126 -48.10 32.07 -24.39
C LEU A 126 -47.11 32.90 -23.55
N ASP A 127 -47.54 34.03 -23.00
CA ASP A 127 -46.68 34.90 -22.18
C ASP A 127 -46.18 34.15 -20.93
N ARG A 128 -47.04 33.33 -20.33
CA ARG A 128 -46.66 32.48 -19.19
C ARG A 128 -45.69 31.37 -19.57
N ILE A 129 -45.81 30.81 -20.78
CA ILE A 129 -44.88 29.78 -21.27
C ILE A 129 -43.48 30.37 -21.45
N GLU A 130 -43.39 31.55 -22.08
CA GLU A 130 -42.12 32.23 -22.31
C GLU A 130 -41.42 32.53 -20.97
N GLY A 131 -42.14 33.10 -19.99
CA GLY A 131 -41.55 33.36 -18.67
C GLY A 131 -41.10 32.11 -17.88
N ILE A 132 -41.75 30.95 -18.06
CA ILE A 132 -41.30 29.69 -17.45
C ILE A 132 -40.01 29.19 -18.11
N ILE A 133 -39.88 29.35 -19.43
CA ILE A 133 -38.71 28.94 -20.20
C ILE A 133 -37.50 29.80 -19.81
N ASP A 134 -37.64 31.12 -19.79
CA ASP A 134 -36.57 32.06 -19.42
C ASP A 134 -36.03 31.74 -18.01
N THR A 135 -36.95 31.59 -17.04
CA THR A 135 -36.60 31.22 -15.66
C THR A 135 -35.86 29.87 -15.56
N ALA A 136 -36.22 28.89 -16.38
CA ALA A 136 -35.62 27.56 -16.36
C ALA A 136 -34.24 27.52 -17.05
N LEU A 137 -34.03 28.36 -18.06
CA LEU A 137 -32.76 28.52 -18.75
C LEU A 137 -31.80 29.48 -18.03
N GLY A 138 -32.32 30.25 -17.07
CA GLY A 138 -31.53 31.23 -16.31
C GLY A 138 -31.25 32.51 -17.11
N GLU A 139 -32.10 32.80 -18.10
CA GLU A 139 -32.14 34.05 -18.88
C GLU A 139 -33.17 35.01 -18.29
#